data_AF-A0A9N9X0N6-F1
#
_entry.id   AF-A0A9N9X0N6-F1
#
_cell.length_a   1.000
_cell.length_b   1.000
_cell.length_c   1.000
_cell.angle_alpha   90.00
_cell.angle_beta   90.00
_cell.angle_gamma   90.00
#
_symmetry.space_group_name_H-M   'P 1'
#
loop_
_entity.id
_entity.type
_entity.pdbx_description
1 polymer ?
#
loop_
_entity_poly.entity_id
_entity_poly.type
_entity_poly.pdbx_seq_one_letter_code
_entity_poly.pdbx_strand_id
1 'polypeptide(L)'
;MFFKSENPDIGGIPIVLDIADDLITGPDGFINQGDIQSLTQVAENLTTPSCGTDIGVSLQPDFVKTVLNASVDGRAILAAGKQNNILKKAQRKELSRLSIRQMLANDPAYKIQSVTFTRIALQIVSIFSKESASLYCASYLAASKYQKKKNASGVLYEAYISRRRKLRELGVLPRGRSRSSSSTSLRQDSPRPSTSSGPEPEEPGKNNSGIAILLLLPYLLSVPPAIKKQGKQIWKPSRSEVRDAFITQVPTEADILTTSEARKNKYKGLGRSFQPLIVIVGQTLEEANRFHVIVDDKIYNSTSAIGAVDRAFKIFHATGACYPEEATDLWLLIQVAFYKIRTKYDRLSQSIKHLLTDLGQPFE
;
A
#
# COMPACT_ATOMS: atom_id res chain seq x y z
N MET A 1 -31.71 -35.76 28.87
CA MET A 1 -33.09 -35.89 28.33
C MET A 1 -33.13 -35.31 26.93
N PHE A 2 -34.12 -35.68 26.12
CA PHE A 2 -34.38 -35.12 24.79
C PHE A 2 -34.87 -33.65 24.90
N PHE A 3 -34.85 -32.81 23.86
CA PHE A 3 -35.77 -32.87 22.71
C PHE A 3 -35.16 -32.54 21.33
N LYS A 4 -35.79 -33.12 20.30
CA LYS A 4 -35.78 -32.66 18.91
C LYS A 4 -37.01 -31.78 18.64
N SER A 5 -36.87 -30.84 17.71
CA SER A 5 -37.89 -30.32 16.77
C SER A 5 -37.06 -29.82 15.58
N GLU A 6 -37.22 -30.25 14.32
CA GLU A 6 -38.43 -30.34 13.46
C GLU A 6 -39.00 -28.98 13.08
N ASN A 7 -39.32 -28.86 11.78
CA ASN A 7 -39.40 -27.63 11.00
C ASN A 7 -40.56 -27.76 10.00
N PRO A 8 -41.41 -26.72 9.86
CA PRO A 8 -41.85 -26.24 8.54
C PRO A 8 -41.56 -24.73 8.40
N ASP A 9 -41.23 -24.16 7.23
CA ASP A 9 -42.02 -24.06 5.98
C ASP A 9 -43.34 -23.26 6.21
N ILE A 10 -43.76 -22.27 5.41
CA ILE A 10 -43.54 -21.91 3.99
C ILE A 10 -43.47 -20.37 3.85
N GLY A 11 -42.86 -19.78 2.81
CA GLY A 11 -43.08 -18.34 2.54
C GLY A 11 -42.29 -17.61 1.45
N GLY A 12 -42.22 -18.09 0.20
CA GLY A 12 -41.61 -17.30 -0.89
C GLY A 12 -41.89 -17.81 -2.31
N ILE A 13 -42.47 -16.96 -3.16
CA ILE A 13 -42.75 -17.20 -4.59
C ILE A 13 -42.11 -16.07 -5.43
N PRO A 14 -41.56 -16.32 -6.65
CA PRO A 14 -40.58 -15.41 -7.28
C PRO A 14 -41.07 -14.64 -8.52
N ILE A 15 -40.41 -13.50 -8.77
CA ILE A 15 -40.25 -12.80 -10.07
C ILE A 15 -38.81 -12.24 -10.06
N VAL A 16 -37.85 -12.39 -11.01
CA VAL A 16 -37.72 -12.89 -12.41
C VAL A 16 -37.47 -11.75 -13.42
N LEU A 17 -36.27 -11.79 -14.05
CA LEU A 17 -35.77 -10.94 -15.17
C LEU A 17 -35.53 -9.43 -14.82
N ASP A 18 -34.68 -8.66 -15.52
CA ASP A 18 -33.88 -8.95 -16.73
C ASP A 18 -32.58 -8.11 -16.83
N ILE A 19 -31.77 -8.44 -17.85
CA ILE A 19 -30.61 -7.70 -18.41
C ILE A 19 -29.39 -7.53 -17.47
N ALA A 20 -28.22 -8.09 -17.79
CA ALA A 20 -27.87 -9.12 -18.78
C ALA A 20 -26.51 -9.74 -18.41
N ASP A 21 -26.30 -11.00 -18.77
CA ASP A 21 -24.99 -11.66 -18.76
C ASP A 21 -24.98 -12.74 -19.86
N ASP A 22 -24.68 -12.34 -21.10
CA ASP A 22 -24.69 -13.27 -22.25
C ASP A 22 -23.75 -12.83 -23.39
N LEU A 23 -22.63 -13.53 -23.53
CA LEU A 23 -22.06 -13.95 -24.82
C LEU A 23 -20.84 -14.87 -24.62
N ILE A 24 -21.00 -16.13 -25.01
CA ILE A 24 -19.95 -17.12 -25.32
C ILE A 24 -19.16 -17.68 -24.11
N THR A 25 -19.74 -18.73 -23.51
CA THR A 25 -18.96 -19.94 -23.21
C THR A 25 -19.56 -21.12 -23.98
N GLY A 26 -18.70 -21.92 -24.62
CA GLY A 26 -19.12 -23.12 -25.36
C GLY A 26 -18.96 -24.41 -24.52
N PRO A 27 -19.58 -25.55 -24.91
CA PRO A 27 -19.63 -26.74 -24.06
C PRO A 27 -18.29 -27.42 -23.81
N ASP A 28 -17.36 -27.35 -24.78
CA ASP A 28 -16.00 -27.90 -24.66
C ASP A 28 -14.99 -26.77 -24.41
N GLY A 29 -14.28 -26.85 -23.29
CA GLY A 29 -13.48 -25.75 -22.71
C GLY A 29 -12.15 -25.43 -23.41
N PHE A 30 -12.17 -25.16 -24.71
CA PHE A 30 -11.03 -24.66 -25.49
C PHE A 30 -11.32 -23.27 -26.07
N ILE A 31 -10.36 -22.35 -25.95
CA ILE A 31 -10.38 -21.04 -26.64
C ILE A 31 -9.97 -21.27 -28.09
N ASN A 32 -10.72 -20.74 -29.05
CA ASN A 32 -10.40 -20.92 -30.46
C ASN A 32 -9.20 -20.05 -30.87
N GLN A 33 -8.38 -20.57 -31.79
CA GLN A 33 -7.12 -19.93 -32.16
C GLN A 33 -7.29 -18.60 -32.93
N GLY A 34 -8.51 -18.30 -33.41
CA GLY A 34 -8.89 -17.00 -33.97
C GLY A 34 -9.09 -15.90 -32.91
N ASP A 35 -9.62 -16.24 -31.73
CA ASP A 35 -9.95 -15.23 -30.69
C ASP A 35 -8.70 -14.53 -30.14
N ILE A 36 -7.57 -15.26 -30.15
CA ILE A 36 -6.24 -14.75 -29.77
C ILE A 36 -5.74 -13.70 -30.79
N GLN A 37 -6.08 -13.86 -32.07
CA GLN A 37 -5.75 -12.85 -33.09
C GLN A 37 -6.62 -11.60 -32.91
N SER A 38 -7.92 -11.76 -32.67
CA SER A 38 -8.84 -10.66 -32.37
C SER A 38 -8.37 -9.83 -31.16
N LEU A 39 -7.96 -10.47 -30.06
CA LEU A 39 -7.42 -9.78 -28.88
C LEU A 39 -6.08 -9.06 -29.14
N THR A 40 -5.27 -9.59 -30.06
CA THR A 40 -4.02 -8.93 -30.50
C THR A 40 -4.34 -7.66 -31.31
N GLN A 41 -5.31 -7.74 -32.22
CA GLN A 41 -5.72 -6.63 -33.09
C GLN A 41 -6.44 -5.51 -32.31
N VAL A 42 -7.22 -5.86 -31.27
CA VAL A 42 -7.81 -4.89 -30.33
C VAL A 42 -6.74 -4.15 -29.51
N ALA A 43 -5.61 -4.81 -29.19
CA ALA A 43 -4.51 -4.17 -28.48
C ALA A 43 -3.74 -3.14 -29.33
N GLU A 44 -3.70 -3.30 -30.66
CA GLU A 44 -3.10 -2.33 -31.59
C GLU A 44 -4.04 -1.12 -31.82
N ASN A 45 -5.35 -1.38 -31.95
CA ASN A 45 -6.37 -0.38 -32.26
C ASN A 45 -6.73 0.59 -31.11
N LEU A 46 -6.21 0.38 -29.89
CA LEU A 46 -6.41 1.30 -28.75
C LEU A 46 -5.46 2.52 -28.75
N THR A 47 -4.81 2.81 -29.89
CA THR A 47 -3.85 3.90 -30.05
C THR A 47 -4.52 5.19 -30.52
N THR A 48 -4.86 6.10 -29.59
CA THR A 48 -5.12 7.52 -29.91
C THR A 48 -4.15 8.44 -29.14
N PRO A 49 -3.77 9.60 -29.71
CA PRO A 49 -2.42 10.14 -29.44
C PRO A 49 -2.35 11.16 -28.31
N SER A 50 -1.60 10.85 -27.24
CA SER A 50 -0.88 11.87 -26.48
C SER A 50 0.40 11.34 -25.82
N CYS A 51 1.44 12.19 -25.84
CA CYS A 51 2.72 12.03 -25.14
C CYS A 51 3.59 10.80 -25.49
N GLY A 52 4.53 11.00 -26.43
CA GLY A 52 5.82 10.29 -26.42
C GLY A 52 5.94 9.02 -27.27
N THR A 53 5.95 9.18 -28.59
CA THR A 53 6.53 8.17 -29.49
C THR A 53 8.00 7.93 -29.15
N ASP A 54 8.38 6.67 -28.95
CA ASP A 54 9.77 6.23 -28.92
C ASP A 54 9.85 4.85 -29.57
N ILE A 55 10.17 4.83 -30.88
CA ILE A 55 10.30 3.61 -31.69
C ILE A 55 11.66 2.97 -31.34
N GLY A 56 11.74 2.43 -30.11
CA GLY A 56 12.98 2.08 -29.44
C GLY A 56 12.95 0.69 -28.81
N VAL A 57 13.30 -0.31 -29.61
CA VAL A 57 13.33 -1.78 -29.35
C VAL A 57 12.04 -2.54 -29.67
N SER A 58 12.05 -3.18 -30.84
CA SER A 58 11.23 -4.37 -31.08
C SER A 58 11.77 -5.53 -30.23
N LEU A 59 11.02 -5.94 -29.22
CA LEU A 59 11.35 -7.11 -28.41
C LEU A 59 10.99 -8.36 -29.21
N GLN A 60 11.97 -9.20 -29.51
CA GLN A 60 11.77 -10.41 -30.30
C GLN A 60 10.65 -11.30 -29.71
N PRO A 61 9.75 -11.89 -30.53
CA PRO A 61 8.59 -12.65 -30.05
C PRO A 61 8.92 -13.79 -29.08
N ASP A 62 10.05 -14.49 -29.30
CA ASP A 62 10.53 -15.57 -28.43
C ASP A 62 11.55 -15.11 -27.36
N PHE A 63 11.72 -13.80 -27.10
CA PHE A 63 12.79 -13.27 -26.22
C PHE A 63 12.88 -14.00 -24.86
N VAL A 64 11.77 -14.16 -24.13
CA VAL A 64 11.77 -14.87 -22.83
C VAL A 64 12.20 -16.33 -22.96
N LYS A 65 11.77 -17.01 -24.02
CA LYS A 65 12.10 -18.42 -24.31
C LYS A 65 13.59 -18.58 -24.62
N THR A 66 14.17 -17.65 -25.39
CA THR A 66 15.62 -17.60 -25.68
C THR A 66 16.43 -17.35 -24.41
N VAL A 67 16.02 -16.40 -23.57
CA VAL A 67 16.68 -16.12 -22.28
C VAL A 67 16.63 -17.33 -21.34
N LEU A 68 15.49 -18.01 -21.26
CA LEU A 68 15.35 -19.21 -20.41
C LEU A 68 16.20 -20.37 -20.93
N ASN A 69 16.27 -20.59 -22.25
CA ASN A 69 17.11 -21.65 -22.81
C ASN A 69 18.61 -21.40 -22.63
N ALA A 70 19.07 -20.15 -22.59
CA ALA A 70 20.49 -19.81 -22.41
C ALA A 70 21.04 -20.22 -21.03
N SER A 71 20.28 -20.02 -19.95
CA SER A 71 20.74 -20.30 -18.58
C SER A 71 20.36 -21.70 -18.08
N VAL A 72 21.22 -22.31 -17.23
CA VAL A 72 20.89 -23.54 -16.47
C VAL A 72 19.63 -23.32 -15.61
N ASP A 73 19.57 -22.19 -14.90
CA ASP A 73 18.41 -21.82 -14.07
C ASP A 73 17.13 -21.67 -14.92
N GLY A 74 17.28 -21.11 -16.12
CA GLY A 74 16.17 -20.90 -17.05
C GLY A 74 15.63 -22.21 -17.61
N ARG A 75 16.51 -23.15 -17.96
CA ARG A 75 16.14 -24.52 -18.36
C ARG A 75 15.48 -25.29 -17.20
N ALA A 76 15.93 -25.09 -15.97
CA ALA A 76 15.28 -25.66 -14.78
C ALA A 76 13.87 -25.08 -14.53
N ILE A 77 13.65 -23.79 -14.80
CA ILE A 77 12.32 -23.15 -14.75
C ILE A 77 11.40 -23.72 -15.84
N LEU A 78 11.89 -23.88 -17.08
CA LEU A 78 11.14 -24.53 -18.17
C LEU A 78 10.76 -25.98 -17.83
N ALA A 79 11.69 -26.76 -17.27
CA ALA A 79 11.45 -28.14 -16.87
C ALA A 79 10.38 -28.27 -15.77
N ALA A 80 10.45 -27.41 -14.74
CA ALA A 80 9.43 -27.38 -13.68
C ALA A 80 8.06 -26.89 -14.18
N GLY A 81 8.05 -25.98 -15.16
CA GLY A 81 6.85 -25.53 -15.84
C GLY A 81 6.14 -26.66 -16.58
N LYS A 82 6.86 -27.50 -17.34
CA LYS A 82 6.27 -28.65 -18.06
C LYS A 82 5.44 -29.60 -17.17
N GLN A 83 5.76 -29.71 -15.88
CA GLN A 83 5.07 -30.61 -14.95
C GLN A 83 3.77 -30.04 -14.37
N ASN A 84 3.64 -28.70 -14.23
CA ASN A 84 2.56 -28.07 -13.46
C ASN A 84 1.84 -26.92 -14.20
N ASN A 85 2.48 -26.36 -15.23
CA ASN A 85 2.13 -25.13 -15.95
C ASN A 85 1.95 -23.86 -15.08
N ILE A 86 2.23 -23.94 -13.78
CA ILE A 86 2.23 -22.84 -12.81
C ILE A 86 3.60 -22.78 -12.13
N LEU A 87 4.18 -21.58 -12.03
CA LEU A 87 5.49 -21.32 -11.43
C LEU A 87 5.37 -20.90 -9.96
N LYS A 88 6.22 -21.47 -9.11
CA LYS A 88 6.34 -21.06 -7.69
C LYS A 88 6.95 -19.66 -7.60
N LYS A 89 6.62 -18.89 -6.56
CA LYS A 89 7.08 -17.49 -6.37
C LYS A 89 8.60 -17.28 -6.55
N ALA A 90 9.43 -18.26 -6.18
CA ALA A 90 10.87 -18.23 -6.40
C ALA A 90 11.25 -18.30 -7.89
N GLN A 91 10.61 -19.19 -8.65
CA GLN A 91 10.83 -19.38 -10.10
C GLN A 91 10.40 -18.13 -10.88
N ARG A 92 9.22 -17.56 -10.56
CA ARG A 92 8.77 -16.27 -11.14
C ARG A 92 9.80 -15.15 -10.93
N LYS A 93 10.41 -15.12 -9.75
CA LYS A 93 11.43 -14.12 -9.39
C LYS A 93 12.75 -14.31 -10.13
N GLU A 94 13.23 -15.55 -10.30
CA GLU A 94 14.48 -15.77 -11.03
C GLU A 94 14.31 -15.66 -12.55
N LEU A 95 13.19 -16.12 -13.12
CA LEU A 95 12.80 -15.82 -14.51
C LEU A 95 12.86 -14.31 -14.75
N SER A 96 12.17 -13.54 -13.89
CA SER A 96 12.12 -12.08 -14.00
C SER A 96 13.51 -11.44 -13.90
N ARG A 97 14.41 -11.99 -13.08
CA ARG A 97 15.82 -11.55 -13.00
C ARG A 97 16.59 -11.87 -14.28
N LEU A 98 16.42 -13.05 -14.87
CA LEU A 98 17.11 -13.44 -16.11
C LEU A 98 16.68 -12.54 -17.28
N SER A 99 15.38 -12.36 -17.52
CA SER A 99 14.85 -11.50 -18.59
C SER A 99 15.36 -10.05 -18.48
N ILE A 100 15.38 -9.51 -17.25
CA ILE A 100 15.87 -8.15 -16.99
C ILE A 100 17.41 -8.05 -17.04
N ARG A 101 18.15 -9.10 -16.67
CA ARG A 101 19.62 -9.14 -16.86
C ARG A 101 19.96 -9.07 -18.34
N GLN A 102 19.30 -9.87 -19.19
CA GLN A 102 19.57 -9.89 -20.63
C GLN A 102 19.19 -8.56 -21.30
N MET A 103 18.02 -7.99 -20.96
CA MET A 103 17.57 -6.74 -21.57
C MET A 103 18.41 -5.50 -21.14
N LEU A 104 19.23 -5.63 -20.09
CA LEU A 104 20.24 -4.63 -19.68
C LEU A 104 21.68 -5.13 -19.90
N ALA A 105 21.89 -6.15 -20.73
CA ALA A 105 23.23 -6.65 -21.08
C ALA A 105 23.88 -5.79 -22.17
N ASN A 106 23.11 -5.41 -23.19
CA ASN A 106 23.60 -4.61 -24.32
C ASN A 106 23.74 -3.13 -23.96
N ASP A 107 22.75 -2.57 -23.24
CA ASP A 107 22.80 -1.22 -22.67
C ASP A 107 22.36 -1.24 -21.19
N PRO A 108 23.29 -1.08 -20.23
CA PRO A 108 22.97 -0.95 -18.81
C PRO A 108 22.16 0.31 -18.44
N ALA A 109 22.23 1.36 -19.26
CA ALA A 109 21.55 2.65 -19.03
C ALA A 109 20.08 2.65 -19.50
N TYR A 110 19.71 1.73 -20.40
CA TYR A 110 18.39 1.60 -21.03
C TYR A 110 17.24 1.75 -20.02
N LYS A 111 16.23 2.53 -20.41
CA LYS A 111 15.04 2.80 -19.61
C LYS A 111 13.90 1.91 -20.09
N ILE A 112 13.82 0.70 -19.52
CA ILE A 112 12.74 -0.25 -19.82
C ILE A 112 11.38 0.42 -19.51
N GLN A 113 10.55 0.56 -20.55
CA GLN A 113 9.24 1.21 -20.49
C GLN A 113 8.14 0.26 -19.97
N SER A 114 6.98 0.82 -19.56
CA SER A 114 5.84 0.02 -19.04
C SER A 114 5.36 -1.03 -20.05
N VAL A 115 5.27 -0.67 -21.34
CA VAL A 115 4.82 -1.57 -22.41
C VAL A 115 5.73 -2.78 -22.56
N THR A 116 7.05 -2.60 -22.42
CA THR A 116 8.03 -3.69 -22.51
C THR A 116 7.89 -4.69 -21.37
N PHE A 117 7.54 -4.25 -20.15
CA PHE A 117 7.22 -5.17 -19.04
C PHE A 117 5.95 -5.98 -19.33
N THR A 118 4.90 -5.36 -19.89
CA THR A 118 3.68 -6.05 -20.31
C THR A 118 3.94 -7.06 -21.42
N ARG A 119 4.73 -6.69 -22.43
CA ARG A 119 5.13 -7.59 -23.54
C ARG A 119 5.94 -8.80 -23.06
N ILE A 120 6.83 -8.62 -22.06
CA ILE A 120 7.50 -9.75 -21.38
C ILE A 120 6.49 -10.61 -20.60
N ALA A 121 5.55 -9.99 -19.88
CA ALA A 121 4.53 -10.74 -19.14
C ALA A 121 3.66 -11.61 -20.05
N LEU A 122 3.28 -11.12 -21.24
CA LEU A 122 2.56 -11.89 -22.26
C LEU A 122 3.40 -13.06 -22.82
N GLN A 123 4.69 -12.85 -23.09
CA GLN A 123 5.61 -13.94 -23.48
C GLN A 123 5.82 -14.99 -22.38
N ILE A 124 5.57 -14.66 -21.11
CA ILE A 124 5.60 -15.66 -20.02
C ILE A 124 4.31 -16.49 -20.03
N VAL A 125 3.16 -15.86 -20.26
CA VAL A 125 1.86 -16.56 -20.36
C VAL A 125 1.82 -17.52 -21.56
N SER A 126 2.42 -17.15 -22.71
CA SER A 126 2.49 -18.05 -23.87
C SER A 126 3.44 -19.25 -23.68
N ILE A 127 4.35 -19.21 -22.70
CA ILE A 127 5.21 -20.34 -22.32
C ILE A 127 4.58 -21.18 -21.19
N PHE A 128 3.79 -20.56 -20.31
CA PHE A 128 3.18 -21.20 -19.14
C PHE A 128 1.68 -20.84 -19.07
N SER A 129 0.83 -21.66 -19.71
CA SER A 129 -0.58 -21.34 -19.98
C SER A 129 -1.50 -21.17 -18.75
N LYS A 130 -1.04 -21.51 -17.54
CA LYS A 130 -1.77 -21.27 -16.28
C LYS A 130 -1.21 -20.11 -15.45
N GLU A 131 -0.25 -19.37 -15.99
CA GLU A 131 0.21 -18.08 -15.45
C GLU A 131 -0.62 -16.94 -16.03
N SER A 132 -0.68 -15.79 -15.33
CA SER A 132 -1.35 -14.58 -15.80
C SER A 132 -0.43 -13.36 -15.72
N ALA A 133 -0.54 -12.44 -16.68
CA ALA A 133 0.39 -11.32 -16.83
C ALA A 133 0.44 -10.40 -15.59
N SER A 134 -0.68 -10.27 -14.86
CA SER A 134 -0.81 -9.49 -13.62
C SER A 134 0.06 -10.00 -12.47
N LEU A 135 0.53 -11.26 -12.50
CA LEU A 135 1.49 -11.81 -11.54
C LEU A 135 2.92 -11.26 -11.73
N TYR A 136 3.21 -10.67 -12.89
CA TYR A 136 4.54 -10.21 -13.30
C TYR A 136 4.63 -8.70 -13.44
N CYS A 137 3.59 -8.08 -13.98
CA CYS A 137 3.47 -6.63 -14.16
C CYS A 137 2.05 -6.18 -13.78
N ALA A 138 1.95 -5.27 -12.83
CA ALA A 138 0.80 -4.37 -12.73
C ALA A 138 1.12 -3.14 -13.59
N SER A 139 0.35 -2.94 -14.67
CA SER A 139 0.53 -1.84 -15.62
C SER A 139 0.49 -0.47 -14.92
N TYR A 140 1.19 0.50 -15.51
CA TYR A 140 1.04 1.90 -15.13
C TYR A 140 -0.42 2.35 -15.25
N LEU A 141 -0.93 3.02 -14.23
CA LEU A 141 -2.21 3.72 -14.27
C LEU A 141 -1.96 5.20 -14.00
N ALA A 142 -2.34 6.04 -14.98
CA ALA A 142 -2.32 7.48 -14.85
C ALA A 142 -3.18 7.96 -13.69
N ALA A 143 -2.96 9.20 -13.24
CA ALA A 143 -3.91 9.85 -12.34
C ALA A 143 -5.21 10.10 -13.13
N SER A 144 -6.34 9.63 -12.61
CA SER A 144 -7.67 10.07 -13.03
C SER A 144 -8.33 10.84 -11.88
N LYS A 145 -9.45 11.50 -12.17
CA LYS A 145 -10.30 12.18 -11.16
C LYS A 145 -10.71 11.26 -9.99
N TYR A 146 -10.71 9.94 -10.20
CA TYR A 146 -11.17 8.94 -9.23
C TYR A 146 -10.05 8.01 -8.71
N GLN A 147 -8.88 7.98 -9.36
CA GLN A 147 -7.79 7.07 -8.98
C GLN A 147 -6.43 7.75 -9.00
N LYS A 148 -5.77 7.76 -7.83
CA LYS A 148 -4.39 8.24 -7.64
C LYS A 148 -3.43 7.40 -8.50
N LYS A 149 -2.50 8.07 -9.20
CA LYS A 149 -1.47 7.49 -10.08
C LYS A 149 -0.81 6.26 -9.45
N LYS A 150 -0.92 5.10 -10.09
CA LYS A 150 -0.19 3.88 -9.70
C LYS A 150 0.97 3.68 -10.67
N ASN A 151 2.20 3.79 -10.15
CA ASN A 151 3.39 3.43 -10.89
C ASN A 151 3.36 1.94 -11.24
N ALA A 152 4.00 1.55 -12.36
CA ALA A 152 4.16 0.14 -12.71
C ALA A 152 4.80 -0.64 -11.55
N SER A 153 4.36 -1.87 -11.33
CA SER A 153 4.74 -2.68 -10.16
C SER A 153 4.76 -4.18 -10.52
N GLY A 154 5.15 -5.04 -9.58
CA GLY A 154 5.25 -6.49 -9.77
C GLY A 154 6.67 -6.99 -9.99
N VAL A 155 6.81 -8.30 -10.16
CA VAL A 155 8.08 -9.04 -10.04
C VAL A 155 9.12 -8.64 -11.10
N LEU A 156 8.68 -8.30 -12.32
CA LEU A 156 9.55 -7.78 -13.38
C LEU A 156 10.10 -6.38 -13.04
N TYR A 157 9.26 -5.52 -12.47
CA TYR A 157 9.64 -4.16 -12.09
C TYR A 157 10.55 -4.14 -10.84
N GLU A 158 10.29 -5.01 -9.86
CA GLU A 158 11.20 -5.27 -8.74
C GLU A 158 12.59 -5.73 -9.22
N ALA A 159 12.64 -6.68 -10.18
CA ALA A 159 13.88 -7.17 -10.76
C ALA A 159 14.66 -6.03 -11.47
N TYR A 160 13.96 -5.15 -12.18
CA TYR A 160 14.52 -3.96 -12.82
C TYR A 160 15.11 -2.95 -11.83
N ILE A 161 14.35 -2.56 -10.80
CA ILE A 161 14.84 -1.66 -9.75
C ILE A 161 16.06 -2.28 -9.04
N SER A 162 15.98 -3.57 -8.69
CA SER A 162 17.07 -4.29 -8.02
C SER A 162 18.34 -4.35 -8.89
N ARG A 163 18.22 -4.68 -10.18
CA ARG A 163 19.36 -4.72 -11.12
C ARG A 163 19.96 -3.33 -11.33
N ARG A 164 19.15 -2.28 -11.55
CA ARG A 164 19.66 -0.90 -11.70
C ARG A 164 20.25 -0.33 -10.41
N ARG A 165 19.76 -0.73 -9.23
CA ARG A 165 20.43 -0.41 -7.96
C ARG A 165 21.80 -1.07 -7.91
N LYS A 166 21.91 -2.38 -8.22
CA LYS A 166 23.20 -3.07 -8.19
C LYS A 166 24.20 -2.51 -9.22
N LEU A 167 23.75 -2.10 -10.40
CA LEU A 167 24.60 -1.44 -11.39
C LEU A 167 25.12 -0.06 -10.90
N ARG A 168 24.33 0.69 -10.12
CA ARG A 168 24.80 1.94 -9.47
C ARG A 168 25.73 1.70 -8.27
N GLU A 169 25.50 0.63 -7.51
CA GLU A 169 26.42 0.18 -6.45
C GLU A 169 27.80 -0.18 -7.03
N LEU A 170 27.82 -0.82 -8.21
CA LEU A 170 29.02 -1.25 -8.94
C LEU A 170 29.62 -0.18 -9.89
N GLY A 171 29.15 1.08 -9.84
CA GLY A 171 29.67 2.18 -10.67
C GLY A 171 29.29 2.16 -12.17
N VAL A 172 28.79 1.04 -12.70
CA VAL A 172 28.33 0.87 -14.09
C VAL A 172 27.18 1.83 -14.46
N LEU A 173 26.48 2.38 -13.47
CA LEU A 173 25.53 3.47 -13.65
C LEU A 173 25.84 4.64 -12.71
N PRO A 174 25.58 5.90 -13.13
CA PRO A 174 25.78 7.06 -12.28
C PRO A 174 24.95 6.94 -10.99
N ARG A 175 25.58 7.25 -9.85
CA ARG A 175 24.90 7.37 -8.57
C ARG A 175 23.78 8.41 -8.71
N GLY A 176 22.57 8.07 -8.28
CA GLY A 176 21.44 9.01 -8.33
C GLY A 176 21.77 10.25 -7.48
N ARG A 177 21.34 11.44 -7.93
CA ARG A 177 21.55 12.69 -7.19
C ARG A 177 21.08 12.53 -5.75
N SER A 178 22.02 12.46 -4.81
CA SER A 178 21.72 12.67 -3.40
C SER A 178 21.22 14.10 -3.23
N ARG A 179 20.14 14.29 -2.47
CA ARG A 179 19.73 15.63 -2.03
C ARG A 179 20.63 16.02 -0.86
N SER A 180 21.83 16.51 -1.16
CA SER A 180 22.72 17.12 -0.18
C SER A 180 22.04 18.35 0.43
N SER A 181 21.73 18.28 1.72
CA SER A 181 21.19 19.38 2.51
C SER A 181 22.31 20.39 2.83
N SER A 182 22.71 21.16 1.82
CA SER A 182 23.74 22.19 1.93
C SER A 182 23.14 23.50 2.46
N SER A 183 23.04 23.64 3.78
CA SER A 183 22.58 24.86 4.46
C SER A 183 23.66 25.48 5.35
N THR A 184 24.85 25.70 4.78
CA THR A 184 25.88 26.53 5.40
C THR A 184 25.58 28.00 5.09
N SER A 185 24.98 28.71 6.05
CA SER A 185 24.90 30.17 6.02
C SER A 185 25.02 30.69 7.45
N LEU A 186 26.18 31.26 7.77
CA LEU A 186 26.31 32.17 8.91
C LEU A 186 25.40 33.37 8.67
N ARG A 187 24.78 33.89 9.73
CA ARG A 187 24.21 35.25 9.77
C ARG A 187 24.54 35.85 11.13
N GLN A 188 25.09 37.05 11.11
CA GLN A 188 25.45 37.83 12.30
C GLN A 188 24.25 38.68 12.73
N ASP A 189 24.19 39.01 14.02
CA ASP A 189 23.19 39.90 14.59
C ASP A 189 23.37 41.36 14.13
N SER A 190 22.25 42.06 13.94
CA SER A 190 22.12 43.51 14.17
C SER A 190 20.64 43.90 14.30
N PRO A 191 20.30 44.99 15.03
CA PRO A 191 18.96 45.12 15.62
C PRO A 191 17.88 45.68 14.68
N ARG A 192 16.62 45.41 15.05
CA ARG A 192 15.41 45.88 14.39
C ARG A 192 14.98 47.25 14.96
N PRO A 193 14.57 48.24 14.14
CA PRO A 193 13.74 49.35 14.61
C PRO A 193 12.33 48.87 14.91
N SER A 194 11.65 49.53 15.84
CA SER A 194 10.24 49.26 16.20
C SER A 194 9.28 50.22 15.49
N THR A 195 8.28 49.68 14.81
CA THR A 195 7.05 50.40 14.44
C THR A 195 5.83 49.55 14.80
N SER A 196 4.77 50.21 15.28
CA SER A 196 3.57 49.57 15.78
C SER A 196 2.42 49.63 14.78
N SER A 197 1.85 48.47 14.45
CA SER A 197 0.51 48.34 13.88
C SER A 197 -0.24 47.26 14.67
N GLY A 198 -1.56 47.44 14.85
CA GLY A 198 -2.38 46.53 15.66
C GLY A 198 -2.56 45.14 15.04
N PRO A 199 -3.21 44.21 15.76
CA PRO A 199 -3.47 42.87 15.24
C PRO A 199 -4.48 42.90 14.10
N GLU A 200 -4.03 42.64 12.87
CA GLU A 200 -4.90 42.04 11.87
C GLU A 200 -5.38 40.67 12.36
N PRO A 201 -6.61 40.24 12.01
CA PRO A 201 -7.07 38.91 12.35
C PRO A 201 -6.26 37.87 11.56
N GLU A 202 -5.47 37.04 12.26
CA GLU A 202 -4.75 35.95 11.60
C GLU A 202 -5.74 34.93 11.01
N GLU A 203 -5.82 34.90 9.68
CA GLU A 203 -6.39 33.81 8.89
C GLU A 203 -5.86 32.47 9.44
N PRO A 204 -6.73 31.48 9.74
CA PRO A 204 -6.35 30.28 10.48
C PRO A 204 -5.31 29.44 9.72
N GLY A 205 -4.04 29.63 10.09
CA GLY A 205 -2.87 29.09 9.41
C GLY A 205 -3.03 27.60 9.10
N LYS A 206 -2.97 27.26 7.81
CA LYS A 206 -3.29 25.92 7.29
C LYS A 206 -2.17 24.92 7.63
N ASN A 207 -2.17 24.46 8.89
CA ASN A 207 -1.10 23.72 9.56
C ASN A 207 -0.95 22.24 9.10
N ASN A 208 -0.99 22.02 7.79
CA ASN A 208 -0.88 20.72 7.10
C ASN A 208 0.39 19.94 7.49
N SER A 209 1.47 20.66 7.88
CA SER A 209 2.70 20.08 8.41
C SER A 209 2.44 19.18 9.64
N GLY A 210 1.59 19.61 10.57
CA GLY A 210 1.24 18.82 11.76
C GLY A 210 0.48 17.53 11.41
N ILE A 211 -0.41 17.59 10.42
CA ILE A 211 -1.16 16.43 9.91
C ILE A 211 -0.18 15.43 9.26
N ALA A 212 0.76 15.92 8.45
CA ALA A 212 1.79 15.09 7.82
C ALA A 212 2.70 14.42 8.86
N ILE A 213 3.13 15.15 9.90
CA ILE A 213 3.94 14.60 11.00
C ILE A 213 3.20 13.48 11.73
N LEU A 214 1.94 13.70 12.11
CA LEU A 214 1.12 12.68 12.79
C LEU A 214 0.92 11.41 11.94
N LEU A 215 0.73 11.55 10.63
CA LEU A 215 0.60 10.41 9.70
C LEU A 215 1.93 9.73 9.37
N LEU A 216 3.07 10.38 9.61
CA LEU A 216 4.42 9.81 9.45
C LEU A 216 4.95 9.18 10.74
N LEU A 217 4.48 9.61 11.92
CA LEU A 217 4.87 9.06 13.24
C LEU A 217 4.77 7.51 13.33
N PRO A 218 3.72 6.82 12.79
CA PRO A 218 3.67 5.36 12.68
C PRO A 218 4.84 4.69 11.94
N TYR A 219 5.55 5.43 11.07
CA TYR A 219 6.64 4.91 10.23
C TYR A 219 8.01 5.04 10.90
N LEU A 220 8.13 5.87 11.94
CA LEU A 220 9.31 5.88 12.82
C LEU A 220 9.38 4.59 13.66
N LEU A 221 8.24 3.96 13.92
CA LEU A 221 8.17 2.72 14.69
C LEU A 221 8.67 1.51 13.88
N SER A 222 9.49 0.70 14.54
CA SER A 222 9.96 -0.59 14.03
C SER A 222 8.90 -1.66 14.21
N VAL A 223 8.02 -1.82 13.21
CA VAL A 223 7.08 -2.94 13.09
C VAL A 223 7.87 -4.21 12.78
N PRO A 224 8.03 -5.17 13.73
CA PRO A 224 8.83 -6.37 13.48
C PRO A 224 8.05 -7.31 12.54
N PRO A 225 8.71 -8.19 11.77
CA PRO A 225 8.03 -9.09 10.84
C PRO A 225 6.98 -10.00 11.50
N ALA A 226 6.04 -10.50 10.68
CA ALA A 226 5.09 -11.53 11.11
C ALA A 226 5.80 -12.88 11.26
N ILE A 227 5.61 -13.53 12.41
CA ILE A 227 6.27 -14.80 12.75
C ILE A 227 5.27 -15.94 12.53
N LYS A 228 5.69 -16.98 11.79
CA LYS A 228 4.96 -18.26 11.75
C LYS A 228 5.31 -19.06 13.00
N LYS A 229 4.33 -19.43 13.82
CA LYS A 229 4.54 -20.27 15.01
C LYS A 229 3.73 -21.56 14.84
N GLN A 230 4.42 -22.70 14.71
CA GLN A 230 3.83 -24.05 14.55
C GLN A 230 2.66 -24.08 13.53
N GLY A 231 2.94 -23.74 12.26
CA GLY A 231 1.96 -23.75 11.18
C GLY A 231 0.98 -22.56 11.17
N LYS A 232 0.53 -22.08 12.33
CA LYS A 232 -0.41 -20.95 12.42
C LYS A 232 0.30 -19.63 12.07
N GLN A 233 -0.27 -18.91 11.11
CA GLN A 233 0.10 -17.52 10.84
C GLN A 233 -0.56 -16.64 11.91
N ILE A 234 0.26 -15.97 12.72
CA ILE A 234 -0.20 -14.91 13.62
C ILE A 234 -0.41 -13.67 12.74
N TRP A 235 -1.63 -13.09 12.76
CA TRP A 235 -1.88 -11.80 12.10
C TRP A 235 -1.05 -10.71 12.77
N LYS A 236 -0.59 -9.74 11.96
CA LYS A 236 0.21 -8.62 12.44
C LYS A 236 -0.04 -7.43 11.51
N PRO A 237 -0.27 -6.21 12.04
CA PRO A 237 -0.58 -5.05 11.23
C PRO A 237 0.54 -4.71 10.24
N SER A 238 0.14 -4.42 9.01
CA SER A 238 0.97 -3.68 8.06
C SER A 238 1.20 -2.23 8.52
N ARG A 239 2.29 -1.57 8.11
CA ARG A 239 2.51 -0.13 8.42
C ARG A 239 1.35 0.77 7.97
N SER A 240 0.66 0.38 6.89
CA SER A 240 -0.60 0.98 6.45
C SER A 240 -1.69 0.85 7.51
N GLU A 241 -1.92 -0.34 8.08
CA GLU A 241 -2.89 -0.55 9.16
C GLU A 241 -2.50 0.16 10.47
N VAL A 242 -1.21 0.18 10.85
CA VAL A 242 -0.74 0.93 12.04
C VAL A 242 -1.09 2.42 11.90
N ARG A 243 -0.77 3.02 10.75
CA ARG A 243 -1.12 4.41 10.45
C ARG A 243 -2.64 4.62 10.49
N ASP A 244 -3.37 3.76 9.80
CA ASP A 244 -4.81 3.88 9.63
C ASP A 244 -5.61 3.72 10.94
N ALA A 245 -5.17 2.81 11.82
CA ALA A 245 -5.75 2.61 13.15
C ALA A 245 -5.35 3.69 14.17
N PHE A 246 -4.28 4.46 13.90
CA PHE A 246 -3.97 5.67 14.66
C PHE A 246 -4.82 6.84 14.18
N ILE A 247 -4.78 7.12 12.87
CA ILE A 247 -5.54 8.18 12.20
C ILE A 247 -6.02 7.64 10.85
N THR A 248 -7.33 7.51 10.71
CA THR A 248 -7.99 7.15 9.45
C THR A 248 -8.21 8.40 8.60
N GLN A 249 -7.89 8.36 7.30
CA GLN A 249 -8.20 9.44 6.37
C GLN A 249 -9.34 8.99 5.44
N VAL A 250 -10.41 9.79 5.36
CA VAL A 250 -11.56 9.55 4.47
C VAL A 250 -11.73 10.69 3.46
N PRO A 251 -12.20 10.43 2.22
CA PRO A 251 -12.37 11.48 1.22
C PRO A 251 -13.43 12.53 1.60
N THR A 252 -14.60 12.09 2.09
CA THR A 252 -15.77 12.94 2.39
C THR A 252 -16.39 12.60 3.73
N GLU A 253 -17.36 13.40 4.18
CA GLU A 253 -18.10 13.12 5.44
C GLU A 253 -19.03 11.90 5.33
N ALA A 254 -19.55 11.59 4.14
CA ALA A 254 -20.36 10.40 3.91
C ALA A 254 -19.57 9.10 4.16
N ASP A 255 -18.26 9.14 3.91
CA ASP A 255 -17.35 8.01 4.14
C ASP A 255 -17.06 7.76 5.64
N ILE A 256 -17.41 8.67 6.54
CA ILE A 256 -17.15 8.53 8.00
C ILE A 256 -17.91 7.34 8.57
N LEU A 257 -19.21 7.24 8.28
CA LEU A 257 -20.08 6.20 8.84
C LEU A 257 -19.73 4.82 8.30
N THR A 258 -19.60 4.70 6.97
CA THR A 258 -19.22 3.44 6.31
C THR A 258 -17.84 2.94 6.77
N THR A 259 -16.88 3.84 7.00
CA THR A 259 -15.56 3.50 7.55
C THR A 259 -15.63 3.09 9.03
N SER A 260 -16.48 3.73 9.82
CA SER A 260 -16.74 3.36 11.23
C SER A 260 -17.35 1.96 11.32
N GLU A 261 -18.37 1.67 10.51
CA GLU A 261 -19.02 0.36 10.42
C GLU A 261 -18.06 -0.73 9.94
N ALA A 262 -17.26 -0.47 8.90
CA ALA A 262 -16.22 -1.38 8.44
C ALA A 262 -15.19 -1.70 9.54
N ARG A 263 -14.80 -0.70 10.34
CA ARG A 263 -13.91 -0.87 11.51
C ARG A 263 -14.58 -1.68 12.63
N LYS A 264 -15.84 -1.39 12.96
CA LYS A 264 -16.65 -2.17 13.93
C LYS A 264 -16.74 -3.64 13.51
N ASN A 265 -17.04 -3.90 12.23
CA ASN A 265 -17.12 -5.25 11.67
C ASN A 265 -15.76 -5.97 11.67
N LYS A 266 -14.64 -5.28 11.36
CA LYS A 266 -13.27 -5.84 11.50
C LYS A 266 -13.01 -6.30 12.93
N TYR A 267 -13.24 -5.44 13.93
CA TYR A 267 -12.97 -5.78 15.33
C TYR A 267 -13.92 -6.88 15.86
N LYS A 268 -15.21 -6.85 15.49
CA LYS A 268 -16.18 -7.91 15.82
C LYS A 268 -15.72 -9.27 15.28
N GLY A 269 -15.24 -9.33 14.04
CA GLY A 269 -14.66 -10.55 13.44
C GLY A 269 -13.35 -11.02 14.09
N LEU A 270 -12.66 -10.15 14.84
CA LEU A 270 -11.45 -10.48 15.62
C LEU A 270 -11.74 -10.75 17.11
N GLY A 271 -13.02 -10.69 17.55
CA GLY A 271 -13.37 -10.81 18.97
C GLY A 271 -12.86 -9.65 19.83
N ARG A 272 -12.77 -8.45 19.25
CA ARG A 272 -12.33 -7.20 19.90
C ARG A 272 -13.51 -6.22 20.00
N SER A 273 -13.52 -5.39 21.04
CA SER A 273 -14.38 -4.20 21.08
C SER A 273 -13.92 -3.15 20.07
N PHE A 274 -14.84 -2.30 19.62
CA PHE A 274 -14.52 -1.08 18.89
C PHE A 274 -13.78 -0.11 19.83
N GLN A 275 -12.72 0.53 19.33
CA GLN A 275 -11.92 1.47 20.10
C GLN A 275 -12.07 2.89 19.52
N PRO A 276 -11.92 3.95 20.34
CA PRO A 276 -11.93 5.35 19.88
C PRO A 276 -11.12 5.57 18.61
N LEU A 277 -11.79 6.07 17.56
CA LEU A 277 -11.25 6.15 16.20
C LEU A 277 -11.10 7.61 15.75
N ILE A 278 -9.88 8.04 15.43
CA ILE A 278 -9.64 9.34 14.81
C ILE A 278 -9.91 9.25 13.31
N VAL A 279 -10.78 10.13 12.81
CA VAL A 279 -11.09 10.28 11.38
C VAL A 279 -10.80 11.71 10.93
N ILE A 280 -10.05 11.86 9.84
CA ILE A 280 -9.76 13.14 9.18
C ILE A 280 -10.37 13.13 7.78
N VAL A 281 -11.12 14.18 7.45
CA VAL A 281 -11.80 14.32 6.15
C VAL A 281 -10.98 15.17 5.19
N GLY A 282 -10.72 14.65 3.99
CA GLY A 282 -10.07 15.34 2.87
C GLY A 282 -9.47 14.34 1.87
N GLN A 283 -9.61 14.58 0.57
CA GLN A 283 -9.15 13.66 -0.48
C GLN A 283 -7.61 13.67 -0.61
N THR A 284 -6.98 14.82 -0.31
CA THR A 284 -5.53 14.97 -0.09
C THR A 284 -5.20 15.43 1.33
N LEU A 285 -3.91 15.46 1.69
CA LEU A 285 -3.43 15.99 2.97
C LEU A 285 -3.50 17.53 3.05
N GLU A 286 -3.72 18.20 1.91
CA GLU A 286 -3.77 19.67 1.83
C GLU A 286 -5.20 20.21 1.94
N GLU A 287 -6.20 19.34 1.68
CA GLU A 287 -7.63 19.56 1.92
C GLU A 287 -8.06 19.17 3.35
N ALA A 288 -7.25 18.37 4.04
CA ALA A 288 -7.57 17.76 5.33
C ALA A 288 -7.87 18.79 6.42
N ASN A 289 -9.16 19.12 6.61
CA ASN A 289 -9.59 20.29 7.40
C ASN A 289 -10.67 20.00 8.47
N ARG A 290 -11.24 18.79 8.51
CA ARG A 290 -12.20 18.37 9.55
C ARG A 290 -11.67 17.15 10.28
N PHE A 291 -11.73 17.20 11.61
CA PHE A 291 -11.08 16.24 12.52
C PHE A 291 -12.10 15.75 13.54
N HIS A 292 -12.35 14.44 13.54
CA HIS A 292 -13.36 13.81 14.39
C HIS A 292 -12.74 12.68 15.21
N VAL A 293 -13.27 12.47 16.41
CA VAL A 293 -13.04 11.25 17.19
C VAL A 293 -14.38 10.53 17.33
N ILE A 294 -14.46 9.29 16.87
CA ILE A 294 -15.67 8.46 16.96
C ILE A 294 -15.54 7.55 18.18
N VAL A 295 -16.57 7.48 19.00
CA VAL A 295 -16.71 6.53 20.12
C VAL A 295 -18.08 5.89 19.99
N ASP A 296 -18.10 4.58 19.73
CA ASP A 296 -19.30 3.82 19.36
C ASP A 296 -20.09 4.53 18.25
N ASP A 297 -21.25 5.13 18.58
CA ASP A 297 -22.13 5.81 17.63
C ASP A 297 -22.10 7.35 17.78
N LYS A 298 -21.16 7.89 18.57
CA LYS A 298 -20.99 9.33 18.83
C LYS A 298 -19.76 9.90 18.13
N ILE A 299 -19.92 11.07 17.53
CA ILE A 299 -18.86 11.79 16.81
C ILE A 299 -18.50 13.07 17.58
N TYR A 300 -17.22 13.22 17.94
CA TYR A 300 -16.70 14.37 18.68
C TYR A 300 -15.76 15.21 17.80
N ASN A 301 -16.19 16.42 17.47
CA ASN A 301 -15.45 17.33 16.60
C ASN A 301 -14.23 17.96 17.30
N SER A 302 -13.17 18.21 16.55
CA SER A 302 -11.91 18.79 17.04
C SER A 302 -11.38 19.83 16.05
N THR A 303 -10.77 20.91 16.56
CA THR A 303 -10.29 22.04 15.75
C THR A 303 -8.99 21.77 15.00
N SER A 304 -8.27 20.70 15.35
CA SER A 304 -7.03 20.28 14.68
C SER A 304 -6.81 18.77 14.84
N ALA A 305 -5.94 18.19 14.00
CA ALA A 305 -5.52 16.79 14.12
C ALA A 305 -4.85 16.49 15.47
N ILE A 306 -4.04 17.43 16.01
CA ILE A 306 -3.42 17.30 17.34
C ILE A 306 -4.51 17.32 18.43
N GLY A 307 -5.51 18.20 18.31
CA GLY A 307 -6.67 18.22 19.21
C GLY A 307 -7.51 16.94 19.16
N ALA A 308 -7.59 16.28 17.99
CA ALA A 308 -8.24 14.98 17.87
C ALA A 308 -7.42 13.84 18.55
N VAL A 309 -6.09 13.88 18.45
CA VAL A 309 -5.20 12.95 19.17
C VAL A 309 -5.31 13.14 20.68
N ASP A 310 -5.29 14.37 21.18
CA ASP A 310 -5.47 14.70 22.60
C ASP A 310 -6.85 14.29 23.12
N ARG A 311 -7.91 14.56 22.35
CA ARG A 311 -9.27 14.15 22.68
C ARG A 311 -9.40 12.63 22.73
N ALA A 312 -8.87 11.91 21.74
CA ALA A 312 -8.89 10.45 21.72
C ALA A 312 -8.11 9.85 22.90
N PHE A 313 -6.91 10.38 23.19
CA PHE A 313 -6.11 9.99 24.36
C PHE A 313 -6.90 10.13 25.66
N LYS A 314 -7.51 11.30 25.89
CA LYS A 314 -8.36 11.56 27.06
C LYS A 314 -9.57 10.61 27.14
N ILE A 315 -10.18 10.26 26.01
CA ILE A 315 -11.28 9.29 25.94
C ILE A 315 -10.80 7.88 26.33
N PHE A 316 -9.64 7.40 25.85
CA PHE A 316 -9.10 6.10 26.25
C PHE A 316 -8.94 6.00 27.77
N HIS A 317 -8.32 7.00 28.40
CA HIS A 317 -8.13 7.01 29.86
C HIS A 317 -9.43 7.23 30.65
N ALA A 318 -10.38 8.01 30.14
CA ALA A 318 -11.66 8.25 30.82
C ALA A 318 -12.63 7.05 30.74
N THR A 319 -12.54 6.23 29.70
CA THR A 319 -13.40 5.04 29.51
C THR A 319 -12.75 3.73 29.93
N GLY A 320 -11.43 3.71 30.12
CA GLY A 320 -10.66 2.47 30.29
C GLY A 320 -10.55 1.63 29.01
N ALA A 321 -10.87 2.21 27.85
CA ALA A 321 -10.79 1.52 26.56
C ALA A 321 -9.33 1.13 26.22
N CYS A 322 -9.17 -0.01 25.56
CA CYS A 322 -7.86 -0.49 25.13
C CYS A 322 -7.39 0.30 23.89
N TYR A 323 -6.10 0.59 23.78
CA TYR A 323 -5.57 1.11 22.52
C TYR A 323 -5.77 0.09 21.38
N PRO A 324 -6.00 0.55 20.12
CA PRO A 324 -6.04 -0.32 18.95
C PRO A 324 -4.87 -1.29 18.89
N GLU A 325 -5.12 -2.58 18.66
CA GLU A 325 -4.07 -3.61 18.62
C GLU A 325 -3.05 -3.34 17.50
N GLU A 326 -3.49 -2.72 16.41
CA GLU A 326 -2.60 -2.25 15.34
C GLU A 326 -1.67 -1.10 15.75
N ALA A 327 -2.07 -0.23 16.69
CA ALA A 327 -1.39 1.03 17.01
C ALA A 327 -0.98 1.16 18.50
N THR A 328 -1.02 0.06 19.27
CA THR A 328 -0.78 0.07 20.73
C THR A 328 0.59 0.67 21.10
N ASP A 329 1.67 0.28 20.40
CA ASP A 329 3.02 0.83 20.61
C ASP A 329 3.08 2.36 20.42
N LEU A 330 2.27 2.91 19.51
CA LEU A 330 2.22 4.34 19.21
C LEU A 330 1.43 5.13 20.26
N TRP A 331 0.32 4.57 20.73
CA TRP A 331 -0.44 5.15 21.83
C TRP A 331 0.33 5.09 23.16
N LEU A 332 1.07 4.00 23.42
CA LEU A 332 1.98 3.90 24.56
C LEU A 332 3.15 4.90 24.47
N LEU A 333 3.68 5.17 23.27
CA LEU A 333 4.65 6.26 23.07
C LEU A 333 4.04 7.62 23.44
N ILE A 334 2.80 7.89 23.02
CA ILE A 334 2.09 9.13 23.36
C ILE A 334 1.87 9.24 24.89
N GLN A 335 1.41 8.16 25.52
CA GLN A 335 1.17 8.05 26.97
C GLN A 335 2.42 8.41 27.78
N VAL A 336 3.57 7.79 27.47
CA VAL A 336 4.80 7.95 28.26
C VAL A 336 5.62 9.17 27.83
N ALA A 337 5.81 9.43 26.53
CA ALA A 337 6.68 10.51 26.06
C ALA A 337 6.05 11.90 26.27
N PHE A 338 4.74 12.05 26.03
CA PHE A 338 4.07 13.36 26.01
C PHE A 338 3.25 13.59 27.28
N TYR A 339 2.38 12.65 27.67
CA TYR A 339 1.53 12.80 28.86
C TYR A 339 2.21 12.39 30.18
N LYS A 340 3.38 11.75 30.12
CA LYS A 340 4.15 11.24 31.28
C LYS A 340 3.37 10.22 32.14
N ILE A 341 2.32 9.62 31.59
CA ILE A 341 1.50 8.61 32.27
C ILE A 341 2.15 7.24 32.09
N ARG A 342 2.30 6.51 33.20
CA ARG A 342 2.68 5.10 33.24
C ARG A 342 1.64 4.31 34.02
N THR A 343 1.35 3.07 33.60
CA THR A 343 0.41 2.18 34.29
C THR A 343 1.00 0.77 34.47
N LYS A 344 0.51 0.02 35.46
CA LYS A 344 0.86 -1.40 35.66
C LYS A 344 0.42 -2.33 34.52
N TYR A 345 -0.28 -1.81 33.50
CA TYR A 345 -0.73 -2.55 32.32
C TYR A 345 0.11 -2.26 31.07
N ASP A 346 1.06 -1.31 31.13
CA ASP A 346 1.86 -0.87 29.98
C ASP A 346 2.76 -2.00 29.43
N ARG A 347 2.54 -2.42 28.17
CA ARG A 347 3.33 -3.47 27.51
C ARG A 347 4.26 -2.90 26.44
N LEU A 348 5.16 -2.03 26.89
CA LEU A 348 6.08 -1.27 26.06
C LEU A 348 7.10 -2.18 25.34
N SER A 349 7.04 -2.22 24.00
CA SER A 349 7.96 -3.03 23.18
C SER A 349 9.40 -2.50 23.22
N GLN A 350 10.38 -3.34 22.89
CA GLN A 350 11.79 -2.93 22.90
C GLN A 350 12.07 -1.74 21.97
N SER A 351 11.37 -1.67 20.82
CA SER A 351 11.40 -0.52 19.90
C SER A 351 11.02 0.79 20.60
N ILE A 352 9.97 0.75 21.43
CA ILE A 352 9.48 1.91 22.19
C ILE A 352 10.38 2.22 23.39
N LYS A 353 10.95 1.20 24.04
CA LYS A 353 11.93 1.39 25.12
C LYS A 353 13.17 2.15 24.65
N HIS A 354 13.72 1.77 23.50
CA HIS A 354 14.87 2.44 22.90
C HIS A 354 14.51 3.89 22.52
N LEU A 355 13.41 4.08 21.76
CA LEU A 355 12.98 5.41 21.31
C LEU A 355 12.68 6.38 22.47
N LEU A 356 12.09 5.91 23.57
CA LEU A 356 11.90 6.74 24.77
C LEU A 356 13.22 7.07 25.46
N THR A 357 14.19 6.15 25.49
CA THR A 357 15.55 6.41 25.99
C THR A 357 16.24 7.48 25.14
N ASP A 358 16.14 7.40 23.80
CA ASP A 358 16.65 8.40 22.86
C ASP A 358 15.99 9.78 23.05
N LEU A 359 14.74 9.82 23.51
CA LEU A 359 13.98 11.02 23.88
C LEU A 359 14.24 11.49 25.34
N GLY A 360 15.28 10.96 25.99
CA GLY A 360 15.63 11.32 27.37
C GLY A 360 14.59 10.92 28.42
N GLN A 361 13.76 9.91 28.13
CA GLN A 361 12.75 9.37 29.04
C GLN A 361 13.21 7.99 29.55
N PRO A 362 13.95 7.92 30.67
CA PRO A 362 14.51 6.66 31.16
C PRO A 362 13.43 5.63 31.50
N PHE A 363 13.82 4.35 31.44
CA PHE A 363 13.03 3.22 31.91
C PHE A 363 13.61 2.67 33.20
N GLU A 364 12.78 2.72 34.24
CA GLU A 364 12.84 1.90 35.44
C GLU A 364 11.51 1.13 35.52
#